data_AF-A0A938L5A0-F1
#
_entry.id   AF-A0A938L5A0-F1
#
_cell.length_a   1.000
_cell.length_b   1.000
_cell.length_c   1.000
_cell.angle_alpha   90.00
_cell.angle_beta   90.00
_cell.angle_gamma   90.00
#
_symmetry.space_group_name_H-M   'P 1'
#
loop_
_entity.id
_entity.type
_entity.pdbx_description
1 polymer ?
#
loop_
_entity_poly.entity_id
_entity_poly.type
_entity_poly.pdbx_seq_one_letter_code
_entity_poly.pdbx_strand_id
1 'polypeptide(L)'
;MKPLLFGMLLLTTVAFADDDKPAVEQKAEPEAAADPKAKAKQAMKTIEALGKVFEVFGAALGGRAIVAEEAIAIEAVVAGEMAVDVPVDGDAAAAGGDPLEQQFRQQFRQLKKGELNFIDAVCQPNAEQSKKLKEAGNVGLKTAVKKFSEIQKKMQQGVRPGQEPQWPDPRKIISDELLESAKATLSADQAKRYEVELEKRSAARKRVALLNLIAKLDKDLVLSAEQRGKLTETLNTNWNDAWGQQLETFMYGDTYMPVIPDAQVLPALTERQKQIWSSIPKQHNQIWGWAGFGFVQVMEAEDAVAEPAAQADAEIKVEAQEKAAPEKKDESP
;
A
#
# COMPACT_ATOMS: atom_id res chain seq x y z
N MET A 1 60.74 26.83 -14.74
CA MET A 1 60.21 25.56 -15.28
C MET A 1 59.05 25.88 -16.22
N LYS A 2 59.01 25.22 -17.38
CA LYS A 2 58.06 25.47 -18.49
C LYS A 2 56.60 25.23 -18.09
N PRO A 3 55.62 26.04 -18.54
CA PRO A 3 54.23 25.64 -18.51
C PRO A 3 53.91 24.76 -19.73
N LEU A 4 53.22 23.65 -19.48
CA LEU A 4 52.72 22.73 -20.50
C LEU A 4 51.24 23.05 -20.75
N LEU A 5 50.93 23.45 -21.98
CA LEU A 5 49.58 23.56 -22.53
C LEU A 5 48.95 22.17 -22.67
N PHE A 6 47.76 22.01 -22.13
CA PHE A 6 46.75 21.01 -22.48
C PHE A 6 45.42 21.79 -22.53
N GLY A 7 44.57 21.75 -23.53
CA GLY A 7 44.24 20.67 -24.45
C GLY A 7 42.73 20.77 -24.60
N MET A 8 42.31 21.50 -25.62
CA MET A 8 40.94 21.93 -25.93
C MET A 8 40.02 20.73 -26.15
N LEU A 9 38.90 20.64 -25.41
CA LEU A 9 37.89 19.60 -25.58
C LEU A 9 36.66 20.22 -26.27
N LEU A 10 36.33 19.65 -27.43
CA LEU A 10 35.22 20.02 -28.30
C LEU A 10 33.86 19.82 -27.62
N LEU A 11 33.06 20.88 -27.57
CA LEU A 11 31.61 20.80 -27.36
C LEU A 11 30.95 20.27 -28.64
N THR A 12 30.22 19.16 -28.53
CA THR A 12 29.24 18.72 -29.53
C THR A 12 27.91 19.42 -29.25
N THR A 13 27.61 20.45 -30.04
CA THR A 13 26.28 21.07 -30.13
C THR A 13 25.38 20.16 -30.96
N VAL A 14 24.33 19.62 -30.32
CA VAL A 14 23.21 18.98 -31.03
C VAL A 14 22.23 20.08 -31.40
N ALA A 15 22.09 20.34 -32.70
CA ALA A 15 21.07 21.21 -33.26
C ALA A 15 19.73 20.47 -33.27
N PHE A 16 18.73 21.01 -32.56
CA PHE A 16 17.33 20.66 -32.77
C PHE A 16 16.80 21.52 -33.91
N ALA A 17 16.25 20.88 -34.94
CA ALA A 17 15.53 21.53 -36.02
C ALA A 17 14.15 21.95 -35.51
N ASP A 18 13.82 23.22 -35.74
CA ASP A 18 12.48 23.78 -35.64
C ASP A 18 11.56 23.09 -36.66
N ASP A 19 10.50 22.45 -36.16
CA ASP A 19 9.40 21.92 -36.97
C ASP A 19 8.12 22.67 -36.55
N ASP A 20 7.92 23.82 -37.20
CA ASP A 20 6.72 24.65 -37.11
C ASP A 20 5.53 23.86 -37.70
N LYS A 21 4.68 23.32 -36.83
CA LYS A 21 3.34 22.83 -37.20
C LYS A 21 2.27 23.57 -36.40
N PRO A 22 1.27 24.19 -37.06
CA PRO A 22 0.21 24.89 -36.35
C PRO A 22 -0.68 23.91 -35.58
N ALA A 23 -0.99 24.30 -34.35
CA ALA A 23 -1.93 23.61 -33.48
C ALA A 23 -3.33 23.58 -34.14
N VAL A 24 -3.77 22.38 -34.49
CA VAL A 24 -5.17 22.12 -34.82
C VAL A 24 -5.91 21.91 -33.51
N GLU A 25 -6.76 22.88 -33.18
CA GLU A 25 -7.72 22.83 -32.07
C GLU A 25 -8.70 21.67 -32.31
N GLN A 26 -8.46 20.52 -31.70
CA GLN A 26 -9.43 19.42 -31.66
C GLN A 26 -10.51 19.76 -30.63
N LYS A 27 -11.63 20.25 -31.15
CA LYS A 27 -12.89 20.38 -30.43
C LYS A 27 -13.35 18.97 -30.01
N ALA A 28 -13.27 18.68 -28.71
CA ALA A 28 -13.77 17.42 -28.16
C ALA A 28 -15.30 17.36 -28.32
N GLU A 29 -15.77 16.45 -29.16
CA GLU A 29 -17.17 16.03 -29.18
C GLU A 29 -17.50 15.26 -27.89
N PRO A 30 -18.72 15.42 -27.35
CA PRO A 30 -19.14 14.69 -26.16
C PRO A 30 -19.20 13.18 -26.48
N GLU A 31 -18.42 12.41 -25.74
CA GLU A 31 -18.32 10.96 -25.84
C GLU A 31 -19.69 10.33 -25.54
N ALA A 32 -20.37 9.86 -26.59
CA ALA A 32 -21.58 9.09 -26.47
C ALA A 32 -21.30 7.83 -25.63
N ALA A 33 -22.17 7.57 -24.64
CA ALA A 33 -22.07 6.45 -23.72
C ALA A 33 -21.71 5.14 -24.44
N ALA A 34 -20.47 4.68 -24.27
CA ALA A 34 -19.95 3.49 -24.92
C ALA A 34 -20.78 2.25 -24.53
N ASP A 35 -21.16 1.47 -25.54
CA ASP A 35 -21.88 0.19 -25.41
C ASP A 35 -21.19 -0.70 -24.35
N PRO A 36 -21.89 -1.13 -23.28
CA PRO A 36 -21.34 -1.99 -22.25
C PRO A 36 -20.73 -3.29 -22.80
N LYS A 37 -21.16 -3.77 -23.97
CA LYS A 37 -20.54 -4.94 -24.63
C LYS A 37 -19.13 -4.65 -25.17
N ALA A 38 -18.85 -3.42 -25.60
CA ALA A 38 -17.52 -3.02 -26.05
C ALA A 38 -16.53 -2.97 -24.88
N LYS A 39 -16.97 -2.47 -23.71
CA LYS A 39 -16.18 -2.47 -22.48
C LYS A 39 -15.89 -3.90 -21.98
N ALA A 40 -16.88 -4.79 -21.99
CA ALA A 40 -16.68 -6.19 -21.61
C ALA A 40 -15.67 -6.91 -22.53
N LYS A 41 -15.70 -6.62 -23.84
CA LYS A 41 -14.75 -7.19 -24.81
C LYS A 41 -13.33 -6.65 -24.64
N GLN A 42 -13.18 -5.38 -24.25
CA GLN A 42 -11.88 -4.78 -23.96
C GLN A 42 -11.30 -5.34 -22.64
N ALA A 43 -12.13 -5.50 -21.60
CA ALA A 43 -11.72 -6.13 -20.34
C ALA A 43 -11.22 -7.57 -20.55
N MET A 44 -11.94 -8.38 -21.33
CA MET A 44 -11.51 -9.74 -21.70
C MET A 44 -10.16 -9.78 -22.42
N LYS A 45 -9.90 -8.84 -23.34
CA LYS A 45 -8.61 -8.75 -24.03
C LYS A 45 -7.46 -8.37 -23.08
N THR A 46 -7.71 -7.49 -22.13
CA THR A 46 -6.72 -7.11 -21.11
C THR A 46 -6.41 -8.27 -20.17
N ILE A 47 -7.42 -9.07 -19.80
CA ILE A 47 -7.25 -10.30 -19.00
C ILE A 47 -6.42 -11.33 -19.77
N GLU A 48 -6.71 -11.56 -21.05
CA GLU A 48 -5.93 -12.48 -21.89
C GLU A 48 -4.46 -12.03 -22.02
N ALA A 49 -4.23 -10.72 -22.16
CA ALA A 49 -2.89 -10.15 -22.22
C ALA A 49 -2.13 -10.30 -20.90
N LEU A 50 -2.79 -10.08 -19.75
CA LEU A 50 -2.20 -10.28 -18.42
C LEU A 50 -1.89 -11.75 -18.15
N GLY A 51 -2.77 -12.68 -18.53
CA GLY A 51 -2.53 -14.12 -18.42
C GLY A 51 -1.25 -14.55 -19.14
N LYS A 52 -1.01 -14.03 -20.35
CA LYS A 52 0.23 -14.27 -21.11
C LYS A 52 1.47 -13.69 -20.43
N VAL A 53 1.36 -12.54 -19.76
CA VAL A 53 2.47 -11.97 -18.97
C VAL A 53 2.81 -12.87 -17.76
N PHE A 54 1.80 -13.40 -17.07
CA PHE A 54 2.02 -14.31 -15.93
C PHE A 54 2.59 -15.67 -16.35
N GLU A 55 2.21 -16.22 -17.51
CA GLU A 55 2.84 -17.44 -18.06
C GLU A 55 4.33 -17.23 -18.35
N VAL A 56 4.70 -16.09 -18.95
CA VAL A 56 6.10 -15.75 -19.25
C VAL A 56 6.92 -15.60 -17.97
N PHE A 57 6.37 -14.98 -16.92
CA PHE A 57 7.03 -14.88 -15.62
C PHE A 57 7.08 -16.20 -14.85
N GLY A 58 6.05 -17.04 -14.93
CA GLY A 58 6.01 -18.36 -14.31
C GLY A 58 7.03 -19.34 -14.90
N ALA A 59 7.27 -19.25 -16.21
CA ALA A 59 8.31 -20.02 -16.89
C ALA A 59 9.74 -19.59 -16.46
N ALA A 60 9.96 -18.29 -16.20
CA ALA A 60 11.25 -17.77 -15.75
C ALA A 60 11.60 -18.11 -14.30
N LEU A 61 10.60 -18.46 -13.47
CA LEU A 61 10.76 -18.73 -12.03
C LEU A 61 10.63 -20.22 -11.65
N GLY A 62 10.84 -21.13 -12.59
CA GLY A 62 10.94 -22.58 -12.29
C GLY A 62 9.61 -23.34 -12.25
N GLY A 63 8.58 -22.86 -12.97
CA GLY A 63 7.51 -23.73 -13.46
C GLY A 63 6.51 -24.26 -12.43
N ARG A 64 6.31 -23.58 -11.30
CA ARG A 64 5.13 -23.86 -10.45
C ARG A 64 3.92 -23.09 -10.97
N ALA A 65 2.94 -23.82 -11.50
CA ALA A 65 1.65 -23.29 -11.91
C ALA A 65 0.98 -22.58 -10.72
N ILE A 66 0.68 -21.29 -10.89
CA ILE A 66 -0.24 -20.56 -10.01
C ILE A 66 -1.64 -21.01 -10.45
N VAL A 67 -2.36 -21.69 -9.56
CA VAL A 67 -3.70 -22.22 -9.84
C VAL A 67 -4.64 -21.03 -10.07
N ALA A 68 -5.34 -21.03 -11.21
CA ALA A 68 -6.20 -19.95 -11.69
C ALA A 68 -7.35 -19.56 -10.73
N GLU A 69 -7.63 -20.36 -9.70
CA GLU A 69 -8.62 -20.05 -8.67
C GLU A 69 -8.25 -18.84 -7.79
N GLU A 70 -6.97 -18.49 -7.66
CA GLU A 70 -6.55 -17.32 -6.86
C GLU A 70 -6.75 -15.97 -7.57
N ALA A 71 -6.88 -15.95 -8.90
CA ALA A 71 -7.08 -14.72 -9.67
C ALA A 71 -8.51 -14.17 -9.54
N ILE A 72 -9.50 -15.03 -9.30
CA ILE A 72 -10.94 -14.67 -9.24
C ILE A 72 -11.28 -13.97 -7.91
N ALA A 73 -10.55 -14.24 -6.83
CA ALA A 73 -10.76 -13.60 -5.53
C ALA A 73 -10.30 -12.12 -5.48
N ILE A 74 -9.42 -11.69 -6.40
CA ILE A 74 -8.94 -10.31 -6.47
C ILE A 74 -9.96 -9.41 -7.18
N GLU A 75 -10.74 -9.95 -8.13
CA GLU A 75 -11.68 -9.17 -8.95
C GLU A 75 -12.95 -8.73 -8.17
N ALA A 76 -13.37 -9.51 -7.17
CA ALA A 76 -14.50 -9.15 -6.31
C ALA A 76 -14.18 -8.01 -5.32
N VAL A 77 -12.91 -7.75 -5.03
CA VAL A 77 -12.47 -6.68 -4.12
C VAL A 77 -12.25 -5.34 -4.86
N VAL A 78 -12.04 -5.38 -6.18
CA VAL A 78 -11.74 -4.17 -6.98
C VAL A 78 -13.02 -3.52 -7.57
N ALA A 79 -14.13 -4.25 -7.69
CA ALA A 79 -15.39 -3.72 -8.24
C ALA A 79 -16.38 -3.17 -7.20
N GLY A 80 -16.02 -3.22 -5.91
CA GLY A 80 -16.86 -2.81 -4.79
C GLY A 80 -16.39 -1.53 -4.11
N GLU A 81 -16.27 -0.42 -4.83
CA GLU A 81 -16.23 0.91 -4.22
C GLU A 81 -17.62 1.24 -3.65
N MET A 82 -17.97 0.61 -2.53
CA MET A 82 -18.95 1.18 -1.63
C MET A 82 -18.25 2.30 -0.87
N ALA A 83 -18.53 3.53 -1.27
CA ALA A 83 -18.29 4.72 -0.47
C ALA A 83 -19.11 4.60 0.81
N VAL A 84 -18.58 3.87 1.80
CA VAL A 84 -19.08 3.95 3.16
C VAL A 84 -18.60 5.29 3.67
N ASP A 85 -19.53 6.26 3.67
CA ASP A 85 -19.40 7.52 4.38
C ASP A 85 -19.30 7.18 5.88
N VAL A 86 -18.09 6.80 6.30
CA VAL A 86 -17.78 6.56 7.70
C VAL A 86 -17.62 7.97 8.27
N PRO A 87 -18.58 8.49 9.05
CA PRO A 87 -18.40 9.77 9.70
C PRO A 87 -17.05 9.74 10.40
N VAL A 88 -16.25 10.79 10.21
CA VAL A 88 -15.03 11.02 10.99
C VAL A 88 -15.51 11.18 12.42
N ASP A 89 -15.67 10.05 13.12
CA ASP A 89 -16.15 9.99 14.49
C ASP A 89 -15.36 11.04 15.26
N GLY A 90 -16.09 11.97 15.87
CA GLY A 90 -15.60 13.16 16.54
C GLY A 90 -14.77 12.86 17.77
N ASP A 91 -13.70 12.09 17.62
CA ASP A 91 -12.53 11.96 18.50
C ASP A 91 -11.70 13.26 18.45
N ALA A 92 -12.41 14.39 18.44
CA ALA A 92 -11.88 15.73 18.54
C ALA A 92 -11.17 15.85 19.88
N ALA A 93 -9.85 15.67 19.82
CA ALA A 93 -8.88 16.28 20.71
C ALA A 93 -9.28 16.33 22.19
N ALA A 94 -9.07 15.22 22.91
CA ALA A 94 -8.58 15.37 24.27
C ALA A 94 -7.24 16.11 24.16
N ALA A 95 -7.27 17.44 24.31
CA ALA A 95 -6.18 18.38 24.05
C ALA A 95 -4.95 18.26 24.99
N GLY A 96 -4.73 17.08 25.58
CA GLY A 96 -3.65 16.81 26.55
C GLY A 96 -2.86 15.53 26.29
N GLY A 97 -2.92 14.95 25.08
CA GLY A 97 -2.15 13.74 24.75
C GLY A 97 -0.67 14.04 24.42
N ASP A 98 0.20 13.06 24.66
CA ASP A 98 1.63 13.10 24.28
C ASP A 98 1.81 13.43 22.79
N PRO A 99 2.69 14.39 22.40
CA PRO A 99 2.84 14.79 21.00
C PRO A 99 3.21 13.64 20.04
N LEU A 100 4.03 12.69 20.49
CA LEU A 100 4.40 11.53 19.67
C LEU A 100 3.21 10.58 19.48
N GLU A 101 2.39 10.38 20.51
CA GLU A 101 1.16 9.59 20.36
C GLU A 101 0.18 10.23 19.38
N GLN A 102 0.05 11.56 19.38
CA GLN A 102 -0.83 12.26 18.43
C GLN A 102 -0.34 12.06 16.99
N GLN A 103 0.97 12.17 16.75
CA GLN A 103 1.59 11.92 15.46
C GLN A 103 1.32 10.48 14.98
N PHE A 104 1.66 9.46 15.79
CA PHE A 104 1.44 8.06 15.41
C PHE A 104 -0.04 7.73 15.23
N ARG A 105 -0.93 8.35 16.00
CA ARG A 105 -2.37 8.14 15.88
C ARG A 105 -2.90 8.55 14.51
N GLN A 106 -2.49 9.72 14.01
CA GLN A 106 -2.91 10.18 12.67
C GLN A 106 -2.44 9.19 11.60
N GLN A 107 -1.21 8.72 11.72
CA GLN A 107 -0.58 7.83 10.75
C GLN A 107 -1.21 6.43 10.72
N PHE A 108 -1.49 5.85 11.89
CA PHE A 108 -2.06 4.51 11.99
C PHE A 108 -3.59 4.49 11.81
N ARG A 109 -4.25 5.64 11.75
CA ARG A 109 -5.70 5.73 11.50
C ARG A 109 -6.09 5.06 10.18
N GLN A 110 -5.31 5.29 9.12
CA GLN A 110 -5.59 4.71 7.81
C GLN A 110 -5.35 3.20 7.79
N LEU A 111 -4.36 2.69 8.55
CA LEU A 111 -4.18 1.26 8.72
C LEU A 111 -5.41 0.63 9.39
N LYS A 112 -5.91 1.24 10.47
CA LYS A 112 -7.14 0.79 11.13
C LYS A 112 -8.32 0.80 10.16
N LYS A 113 -8.50 1.86 9.37
CA LYS A 113 -9.57 1.95 8.36
C LYS A 113 -9.46 0.81 7.35
N GLY A 114 -8.26 0.55 6.82
CA GLY A 114 -8.02 -0.54 5.88
C GLY A 114 -8.32 -1.94 6.47
N GLU A 115 -7.95 -2.20 7.72
CA GLU A 115 -8.26 -3.48 8.37
C GLU A 115 -9.75 -3.64 8.69
N LEU A 116 -10.46 -2.56 9.03
CA LEU A 116 -11.92 -2.58 9.20
C LEU A 116 -12.65 -2.84 7.87
N ASN A 117 -12.25 -2.16 6.80
CA ASN A 117 -12.83 -2.41 5.47
C ASN A 117 -12.56 -3.86 5.01
N PHE A 118 -11.39 -4.39 5.33
CA PHE A 118 -11.03 -5.76 5.01
C PHE A 118 -11.90 -6.78 5.75
N ILE A 119 -12.16 -6.58 7.06
CA ILE A 119 -13.06 -7.48 7.79
C ILE A 119 -14.51 -7.35 7.29
N ASP A 120 -14.95 -6.15 6.93
CA ASP A 120 -16.27 -5.92 6.36
C ASP A 120 -16.44 -6.69 5.04
N ALA A 121 -15.43 -6.66 4.16
CA ALA A 121 -15.44 -7.39 2.90
C ALA A 121 -15.45 -8.92 3.08
N VAL A 122 -14.67 -9.46 4.02
CA VAL A 122 -14.50 -10.92 4.20
C VAL A 122 -15.64 -11.53 5.03
N CYS A 123 -16.12 -10.81 6.04
CA CYS A 123 -17.06 -11.35 7.03
C CYS A 123 -18.49 -10.87 6.84
N GLN A 124 -18.71 -9.71 6.22
CA GLN A 124 -20.01 -9.05 6.12
C GLN A 124 -20.72 -8.97 7.48
N PRO A 125 -20.09 -8.35 8.50
CA PRO A 125 -20.68 -8.22 9.82
C PRO A 125 -21.96 -7.37 9.76
N ASN A 126 -22.90 -7.63 10.66
CA ASN A 126 -24.06 -6.76 10.85
C ASN A 126 -23.68 -5.49 11.63
N ALA A 127 -24.60 -4.51 11.71
CA ALA A 127 -24.31 -3.22 12.34
C ALA A 127 -23.81 -3.31 13.80
N GLU A 128 -24.37 -4.23 14.61
CA GLU A 128 -23.95 -4.42 16.00
C GLU A 128 -22.55 -5.05 16.09
N GLN A 129 -22.26 -6.01 15.22
CA GLN A 129 -20.94 -6.63 15.09
C GLN A 129 -19.89 -5.61 14.61
N SER A 130 -20.20 -4.84 13.56
CA SER A 130 -19.33 -3.78 13.05
C SER A 130 -19.00 -2.74 14.12
N LYS A 131 -19.96 -2.39 15.00
CA LYS A 131 -19.69 -1.48 16.12
C LYS A 131 -18.65 -2.06 17.08
N LYS A 132 -18.79 -3.32 17.49
CA LYS A 132 -17.81 -3.99 18.38
C LYS A 132 -16.43 -4.14 17.72
N LEU A 133 -16.40 -4.42 16.42
CA LEU A 133 -15.15 -4.49 15.65
C LEU A 133 -14.47 -3.12 15.54
N LYS A 134 -15.22 -2.03 15.33
CA LYS A 134 -14.69 -0.66 15.34
C LYS A 134 -14.09 -0.29 16.69
N GLU A 135 -14.77 -0.64 17.78
CA GLU A 135 -14.26 -0.46 19.15
C GLU A 135 -12.94 -1.22 19.37
N ALA A 136 -12.88 -2.49 18.97
CA ALA A 136 -11.65 -3.28 19.02
C ALA A 136 -10.53 -2.70 18.15
N GLY A 137 -10.84 -2.24 16.93
CA GLY A 137 -9.89 -1.54 16.07
C GLY A 137 -9.32 -0.28 16.72
N ASN A 138 -10.11 0.45 17.51
CA ASN A 138 -9.63 1.60 18.29
C ASN A 138 -8.69 1.18 19.43
N VAL A 139 -8.96 0.05 20.09
CA VAL A 139 -8.06 -0.54 21.10
C VAL A 139 -6.72 -0.94 20.47
N GLY A 140 -6.76 -1.64 19.34
CA GLY A 140 -5.57 -2.03 18.58
C GLY A 140 -4.76 -0.82 18.13
N LEU A 141 -5.42 0.21 17.59
CA LEU A 141 -4.81 1.48 17.20
C LEU A 141 -4.10 2.14 18.40
N LYS A 142 -4.79 2.31 19.52
CA LYS A 142 -4.22 2.92 20.74
C LYS A 142 -3.01 2.15 21.24
N THR A 143 -3.07 0.82 21.19
CA THR A 143 -1.97 -0.06 21.59
C THR A 143 -0.76 0.10 20.68
N ALA A 144 -0.97 0.12 19.37
CA ALA A 144 0.09 0.37 18.39
C ALA A 144 0.76 1.75 18.60
N VAL A 145 -0.06 2.80 18.72
CA VAL A 145 0.39 4.18 18.97
C VAL A 145 1.28 4.26 20.22
N LYS A 146 0.83 3.66 21.33
CA LYS A 146 1.58 3.66 22.59
C LYS A 146 2.92 2.93 22.48
N LYS A 147 2.95 1.74 21.87
CA LYS A 147 4.20 0.98 21.70
C LYS A 147 5.22 1.75 20.85
N PHE A 148 4.76 2.38 19.77
CA PHE A 148 5.62 3.18 18.91
C PHE A 148 6.11 4.46 19.59
N SER A 149 5.25 5.16 20.33
CA SER A 149 5.66 6.37 21.07
C SER A 149 6.70 6.04 22.15
N GLU A 150 6.56 4.93 22.86
CA GLU A 150 7.53 4.46 23.85
C GLU A 150 8.88 4.11 23.22
N ILE A 151 8.91 3.45 22.06
CA ILE A 151 10.15 3.15 21.34
C ILE A 151 10.82 4.45 20.88
N GLN A 152 10.06 5.37 20.30
CA GLN A 152 10.58 6.65 19.83
C GLN A 152 11.19 7.48 20.97
N LYS A 153 10.53 7.50 22.14
CA LYS A 153 11.06 8.16 23.35
C LYS A 153 12.37 7.53 23.82
N LYS A 154 12.46 6.19 23.83
CA LYS A 154 13.70 5.48 24.18
C LYS A 154 14.82 5.82 23.19
N MET A 155 14.50 5.95 21.90
CA MET A 155 15.49 6.36 20.90
C MET A 155 15.99 7.79 21.11
N GLN A 156 15.09 8.73 21.44
CA GLN A 156 15.45 10.11 21.76
C GLN A 156 16.34 10.23 23.02
N GLN A 157 16.23 9.28 23.94
CA GLN A 157 17.08 9.19 25.14
C GLN A 157 18.46 8.56 24.86
N GLY A 158 18.70 8.12 23.62
CA GLY A 158 19.91 7.41 23.21
C GLY A 158 19.75 5.90 23.34
N VAL A 159 19.99 5.20 22.23
CA VAL A 159 20.06 3.74 22.19
C VAL A 159 21.50 3.30 22.47
N ARG A 160 21.69 2.35 23.39
CA ARG A 160 23.01 1.75 23.62
C ARG A 160 23.42 0.93 22.40
N PRO A 161 24.70 0.93 22.00
CA PRO A 161 25.19 0.04 20.94
C PRO A 161 24.75 -1.41 21.19
N GLY A 162 24.10 -2.03 20.20
CA GLY A 162 23.60 -3.40 20.27
C GLY A 162 22.24 -3.58 20.99
N GLN A 163 21.59 -2.51 21.44
CA GLN A 163 20.24 -2.54 22.02
C GLN A 163 19.20 -1.90 21.10
N GLU A 164 19.27 -2.20 19.82
CA GLU A 164 18.32 -1.64 18.86
C GLU A 164 16.90 -2.10 19.19
N PRO A 165 15.96 -1.15 19.39
CA PRO A 165 14.60 -1.50 19.69
C PRO A 165 13.98 -2.20 18.48
N GLN A 166 13.36 -3.34 18.72
CA GLN A 166 12.56 -3.99 17.71
C GLN A 166 11.26 -3.21 17.52
N TRP A 167 11.07 -2.67 16.32
CA TRP A 167 9.81 -2.03 15.95
C TRP A 167 8.74 -3.10 15.73
N PRO A 168 7.58 -3.02 16.42
CA PRO A 168 6.49 -3.95 16.16
C PRO A 168 5.78 -3.61 14.85
N ASP A 169 5.12 -4.57 14.20
CA ASP A 169 4.22 -4.28 13.08
C ASP A 169 2.89 -3.71 13.63
N PRO A 170 2.54 -2.44 13.38
CA PRO A 170 1.31 -1.85 13.90
C PRO A 170 0.07 -2.41 13.20
N ARG A 171 0.17 -2.81 11.93
CA ARG A 171 -0.93 -3.49 11.23
C ARG A 171 -1.20 -4.84 11.90
N LYS A 172 -0.15 -5.59 12.24
CA LYS A 172 -0.29 -6.85 13.00
C LYS A 172 -0.96 -6.63 14.36
N ILE A 173 -0.54 -5.61 15.12
CA ILE A 173 -1.18 -5.29 16.41
C ILE A 173 -2.68 -5.01 16.23
N ILE A 174 -3.05 -4.24 15.22
CA ILE A 174 -4.45 -3.92 14.93
C ILE A 174 -5.23 -5.17 14.48
N SER A 175 -4.67 -5.98 13.56
CA SER A 175 -5.33 -7.17 13.04
C SER A 175 -5.49 -8.27 14.10
N ASP A 176 -4.51 -8.42 15.00
CA ASP A 176 -4.58 -9.40 16.09
C ASP A 176 -5.73 -9.02 17.06
N GLU A 177 -5.88 -7.74 17.41
CA GLU A 177 -7.00 -7.26 18.24
C GLU A 177 -8.35 -7.44 17.54
N LEU A 178 -8.42 -7.17 16.23
CA LEU A 178 -9.62 -7.40 15.43
C LEU A 178 -9.96 -8.89 15.33
N LEU A 179 -8.97 -9.77 15.22
CA LEU A 179 -9.19 -11.22 15.15
C LEU A 179 -9.76 -11.77 16.46
N GLU A 180 -9.25 -11.32 17.61
CA GLU A 180 -9.80 -11.70 18.92
C GLU A 180 -11.26 -11.21 19.06
N SER A 181 -11.54 -9.96 18.69
CA SER A 181 -12.91 -9.44 18.67
C SER A 181 -13.82 -10.19 17.69
N ALA A 182 -13.31 -10.54 16.51
CA ALA A 182 -14.03 -11.32 15.52
C ALA A 182 -14.42 -12.71 16.06
N LYS A 183 -13.50 -13.40 16.74
CA LYS A 183 -13.76 -14.68 17.41
C LYS A 183 -14.83 -14.58 18.50
N ALA A 184 -14.91 -13.44 19.18
CA ALA A 184 -15.88 -13.21 20.24
C ALA A 184 -17.27 -12.73 19.76
N THR A 185 -17.35 -12.12 18.58
CA THR A 185 -18.57 -11.39 18.13
C THR A 185 -19.20 -11.93 16.85
N LEU A 186 -18.42 -12.58 16.00
CA LEU A 186 -18.90 -13.16 14.74
C LEU A 186 -19.24 -14.64 14.91
N SER A 187 -19.88 -15.21 13.89
CA SER A 187 -19.99 -16.68 13.81
C SER A 187 -18.62 -17.33 13.65
N ALA A 188 -18.50 -18.59 14.08
CA ALA A 188 -17.25 -19.35 13.95
C ALA A 188 -16.73 -19.40 12.50
N ASP A 189 -17.63 -19.56 11.53
CA ASP A 189 -17.26 -19.58 10.11
C ASP A 189 -16.75 -18.22 9.62
N GLN A 190 -17.37 -17.10 10.02
CA GLN A 190 -16.88 -15.76 9.69
C GLN A 190 -15.49 -15.50 10.28
N ALA A 191 -15.31 -15.78 11.58
CA ALA A 191 -14.04 -15.61 12.25
C ALA A 191 -12.95 -16.49 11.61
N LYS A 192 -13.28 -17.72 11.22
CA LYS A 192 -12.34 -18.61 10.55
C LYS A 192 -11.97 -18.12 9.14
N ARG A 193 -12.93 -17.59 8.37
CA ARG A 193 -12.63 -16.96 7.07
C ARG A 193 -11.66 -15.80 7.25
N TYR A 194 -11.90 -14.93 8.25
CA TYR A 194 -11.00 -13.82 8.53
C TYR A 194 -9.58 -14.28 8.88
N GLU A 195 -9.45 -15.27 9.76
CA GLU A 195 -8.16 -15.86 10.15
C GLU A 195 -7.39 -16.40 8.93
N VAL A 196 -8.04 -17.18 8.07
CA VAL A 196 -7.43 -17.74 6.85
C VAL A 196 -6.97 -16.64 5.90
N GLU A 197 -7.76 -15.58 5.72
CA GLU A 197 -7.38 -14.47 4.85
C GLU A 197 -6.23 -13.62 5.44
N LEU A 198 -6.14 -13.48 6.77
CA LEU A 198 -4.97 -12.88 7.43
C LEU A 198 -3.70 -13.71 7.21
N GLU A 199 -3.79 -15.03 7.35
CA GLU A 199 -2.68 -15.95 7.08
C GLU A 199 -2.21 -15.86 5.62
N LYS A 200 -3.14 -15.86 4.66
CA LYS A 200 -2.83 -15.67 3.23
C LYS A 200 -2.12 -14.34 2.98
N ARG A 201 -2.61 -13.23 3.55
CA ARG A 201 -1.97 -11.90 3.42
C ARG A 201 -0.55 -11.89 3.99
N SER A 202 -0.35 -12.52 5.15
CA SER A 202 0.97 -12.65 5.77
C SER A 202 1.93 -13.46 4.89
N ALA A 203 1.49 -14.62 4.39
CA ALA A 203 2.27 -15.46 3.50
C ALA A 203 2.61 -14.75 2.17
N ALA A 204 1.66 -14.03 1.58
CA ALA A 204 1.86 -13.26 0.37
C ALA A 204 2.90 -12.13 0.57
N ARG A 205 2.80 -11.39 1.67
CA ARG A 205 3.77 -10.34 2.03
C ARG A 205 5.17 -10.91 2.20
N LYS A 206 5.32 -12.00 2.97
CA LYS A 206 6.60 -12.70 3.13
C LYS A 206 7.18 -13.12 1.78
N ARG A 207 6.36 -13.71 0.90
CA ARG A 207 6.79 -14.13 -0.43
C ARG A 207 7.31 -12.95 -1.26
N VAL A 208 6.57 -11.84 -1.31
CA VAL A 208 6.98 -10.64 -2.07
C VAL A 208 8.26 -10.04 -1.49
N ALA A 209 8.34 -9.90 -0.17
CA ALA A 209 9.54 -9.38 0.49
C ALA A 209 10.77 -10.26 0.22
N LEU A 210 10.62 -11.59 0.25
CA LEU A 210 11.68 -12.53 -0.09
C LEU A 210 12.12 -12.37 -1.56
N LEU A 211 11.18 -12.28 -2.51
CA LEU A 211 11.50 -12.08 -3.93
C LEU A 211 12.25 -10.76 -4.15
N ASN A 212 11.80 -9.67 -3.53
CA ASN A 212 12.46 -8.37 -3.62
C ASN A 212 13.87 -8.42 -3.03
N LEU A 213 14.05 -9.13 -1.91
CA LEU A 213 15.36 -9.31 -1.31
C LEU A 213 16.31 -10.10 -2.22
N ILE A 214 15.85 -11.21 -2.80
CA ILE A 214 16.66 -12.03 -3.70
C ILE A 214 17.02 -11.24 -4.96
N ALA A 215 16.08 -10.48 -5.54
CA ALA A 215 16.34 -9.62 -6.68
C ALA A 215 17.41 -8.55 -6.36
N LYS A 216 17.36 -7.98 -5.15
CA LYS A 216 18.38 -7.04 -4.69
C LYS A 216 19.76 -7.71 -4.55
N LEU A 217 19.82 -8.86 -3.88
CA LEU A 217 21.07 -9.62 -3.73
C LEU A 217 21.65 -10.01 -5.10
N ASP A 218 20.79 -10.37 -6.05
CA ASP A 218 21.18 -10.71 -7.42
C ASP A 218 21.80 -9.52 -8.15
N LYS A 219 21.19 -8.33 -8.02
CA LYS A 219 21.73 -7.10 -8.59
C LYS A 219 23.11 -6.75 -8.02
N ASP A 220 23.28 -6.87 -6.71
CA ASP A 220 24.51 -6.46 -6.02
C ASP A 220 25.65 -7.50 -6.14
N LEU A 221 25.32 -8.79 -6.28
CA LEU A 221 26.30 -9.90 -6.27
C LEU A 221 26.40 -10.67 -7.59
N VAL A 222 25.52 -10.39 -8.57
CA VAL A 222 25.41 -11.10 -9.85
C VAL A 222 25.29 -12.61 -9.61
N LEU A 223 24.17 -13.04 -9.05
CA LEU A 223 23.99 -14.41 -8.58
C LEU A 223 23.67 -15.36 -9.76
N SER A 224 24.16 -16.58 -9.68
CA SER A 224 23.71 -17.63 -10.59
C SER A 224 22.29 -18.11 -10.24
N ALA A 225 21.63 -18.80 -11.17
CA ALA A 225 20.32 -19.41 -10.90
C ALA A 225 20.34 -20.37 -9.70
N GLU A 226 21.40 -21.18 -9.56
CA GLU A 226 21.57 -22.10 -8.42
C GLU A 226 21.71 -21.34 -7.09
N GLN A 227 22.47 -20.24 -7.08
CA GLN A 227 22.67 -19.42 -5.89
C GLN A 227 21.37 -18.74 -5.46
N ARG A 228 20.59 -18.20 -6.41
CA ARG A 228 19.26 -17.64 -6.13
C ARG A 228 18.32 -18.67 -5.53
N GLY A 229 18.33 -19.91 -6.04
CA GLY A 229 17.54 -21.01 -5.46
C GLY A 229 17.94 -21.31 -4.02
N LYS A 230 19.25 -21.51 -3.75
CA LYS A 230 19.77 -21.79 -2.40
C LYS A 230 19.47 -20.67 -1.41
N LEU A 231 19.66 -19.42 -1.80
CA LEU A 231 19.36 -18.26 -0.96
C LEU A 231 17.86 -18.14 -0.69
N THR A 232 17.01 -18.39 -1.69
CA THR A 232 15.55 -18.38 -1.53
C THR A 232 15.12 -19.41 -0.49
N GLU A 233 15.61 -20.65 -0.60
CA GLU A 233 15.30 -21.72 0.36
C GLU A 233 15.79 -21.40 1.77
N THR A 234 17.05 -20.95 1.88
CA THR A 234 17.70 -20.63 3.16
C THR A 234 17.00 -19.49 3.88
N LEU A 235 16.72 -18.39 3.17
CA LEU A 235 16.04 -17.22 3.73
C LEU A 235 14.56 -17.46 3.99
N ASN A 236 13.88 -18.30 3.20
CA ASN A 236 12.49 -18.67 3.49
C ASN A 236 12.38 -19.47 4.79
N THR A 237 13.31 -20.41 5.00
CA THR A 237 13.36 -21.27 6.19
C THR A 237 13.73 -20.48 7.45
N ASN A 238 14.69 -19.56 7.32
CA ASN A 238 15.20 -18.75 8.43
C ASN A 238 14.61 -17.33 8.43
N TRP A 239 13.40 -17.17 7.91
CA TRP A 239 12.79 -15.87 7.71
C TRP A 239 12.61 -15.11 9.04
N ASN A 240 12.93 -13.82 9.02
CA ASN A 240 12.65 -12.91 10.11
C ASN A 240 11.77 -11.76 9.59
N ASP A 241 10.62 -11.53 10.22
CA ASP A 241 9.66 -10.50 9.80
C ASP A 241 10.24 -9.08 9.84
N ALA A 242 11.25 -8.83 10.68
CA ALA A 242 11.97 -7.56 10.70
C ALA A 242 12.66 -7.27 9.35
N TRP A 243 13.08 -8.29 8.61
CA TRP A 243 13.65 -8.11 7.27
C TRP A 243 12.60 -7.59 6.28
N GLY A 244 11.38 -8.11 6.36
CA GLY A 244 10.25 -7.64 5.54
C GLY A 244 9.93 -6.18 5.81
N GLN A 245 9.83 -5.80 7.08
CA GLN A 245 9.57 -4.41 7.50
C GLN A 245 10.67 -3.44 7.02
N GLN A 246 11.94 -3.86 7.10
CA GLN A 246 13.07 -3.07 6.60
C GLN A 246 12.95 -2.87 5.09
N LEU A 247 12.63 -3.92 4.32
CA LEU A 247 12.46 -3.84 2.87
C LEU A 247 11.28 -2.95 2.46
N GLU A 248 10.17 -3.00 3.18
CA GLU A 248 9.02 -2.10 2.97
C GLU A 248 9.40 -0.63 3.23
N THR A 249 10.36 -0.38 4.12
CA THR A 249 10.87 0.95 4.40
C THR A 249 11.80 1.50 3.32
N PHE A 250 12.47 0.64 2.55
CA PHE A 250 13.52 1.02 1.60
C PHE A 250 13.03 1.54 0.25
N MET A 251 11.90 2.24 0.22
CA MET A 251 11.48 3.01 -0.95
C MET A 251 12.47 4.15 -1.31
N TYR A 252 13.42 4.46 -0.44
CA TYR A 252 14.54 5.39 -0.71
C TYR A 252 15.77 4.75 -1.37
N GLY A 253 15.62 3.59 -2.01
CA GLY A 253 16.52 3.13 -3.06
C GLY A 253 17.43 1.95 -2.71
N ASP A 254 18.23 1.57 -3.72
CA ASP A 254 19.17 0.44 -3.71
C ASP A 254 20.26 0.51 -2.62
N THR A 255 20.34 1.62 -1.89
CA THR A 255 21.47 1.95 -1.01
C THR A 255 21.52 1.10 0.26
N TYR A 256 20.38 0.61 0.74
CA TYR A 256 20.31 -0.07 2.04
C TYR A 256 19.89 -1.52 1.91
N MET A 257 20.53 -2.37 2.71
CA MET A 257 20.26 -3.79 2.78
C MET A 257 19.79 -4.16 4.18
N PRO A 258 18.75 -4.99 4.33
CA PRO A 258 18.35 -5.47 5.63
C PRO A 258 19.50 -6.20 6.32
N VAL A 259 19.47 -6.22 7.64
CA VAL A 259 20.50 -6.90 8.44
C VAL A 259 20.26 -8.40 8.39
N ILE A 260 20.88 -9.04 7.41
CA ILE A 260 20.82 -10.49 7.23
C ILE A 260 22.07 -11.11 7.85
N PRO A 261 21.93 -12.12 8.73
CA PRO A 261 23.08 -12.82 9.29
C PRO A 261 23.91 -13.48 8.19
N ASP A 262 25.22 -13.31 8.27
CA ASP A 262 26.18 -13.85 7.29
C ASP A 262 26.04 -15.36 7.08
N ALA A 263 25.69 -16.10 8.14
CA ALA A 263 25.43 -17.54 8.08
C ALA A 263 24.33 -17.94 7.08
N GLN A 264 23.40 -17.02 6.75
CA GLN A 264 22.30 -17.28 5.82
C GLN A 264 22.68 -16.97 4.36
N VAL A 265 23.76 -16.21 4.13
CA VAL A 265 24.13 -15.71 2.80
C VAL A 265 25.43 -16.33 2.32
N LEU A 266 26.49 -16.27 3.13
CA LEU A 266 27.84 -16.68 2.74
C LEU A 266 27.96 -18.11 2.18
N PRO A 267 27.23 -19.13 2.69
CA PRO A 267 27.35 -20.49 2.17
C PRO A 267 26.94 -20.63 0.69
N ALA A 268 26.09 -19.73 0.19
CA ALA A 268 25.65 -19.75 -1.21
C ALA A 268 26.58 -18.96 -2.15
N LEU A 269 27.50 -18.15 -1.62
CA LEU A 269 28.32 -17.23 -2.40
C LEU A 269 29.69 -17.82 -2.77
N THR A 270 30.22 -17.38 -3.91
CA THR A 270 31.63 -17.60 -4.29
C THR A 270 32.55 -16.68 -3.49
N GLU A 271 33.86 -16.98 -3.42
CA GLU A 271 34.82 -16.15 -2.68
C GLU A 271 34.82 -14.68 -3.12
N ARG A 272 34.69 -14.41 -4.43
CA ARG A 272 34.61 -13.04 -4.94
C ARG A 272 33.33 -12.34 -4.47
N GLN A 273 32.19 -13.02 -4.49
CA GLN A 273 30.92 -12.47 -4.00
C GLN A 273 30.94 -12.25 -2.49
N LYS A 274 31.61 -13.11 -1.71
CA LYS A 274 31.79 -12.91 -0.25
C LYS A 274 32.58 -11.63 0.04
N GLN A 275 33.61 -11.33 -0.76
CA GLN A 275 34.33 -10.06 -0.65
C GLN A 275 33.43 -8.86 -0.92
N ILE A 276 32.62 -8.91 -2.00
CA ILE A 276 31.65 -7.86 -2.32
C ILE A 276 30.64 -7.72 -1.17
N TRP A 277 30.05 -8.82 -0.70
CA TRP A 277 29.12 -8.86 0.43
C TRP A 277 29.69 -8.20 1.70
N SER A 278 30.97 -8.45 2.03
CA SER A 278 31.63 -7.84 3.18
C SER A 278 31.85 -6.33 3.04
N SER A 279 31.88 -5.82 1.81
CA SER A 279 32.02 -4.39 1.50
C SER A 279 30.68 -3.63 1.51
N ILE A 280 29.55 -4.34 1.42
CA ILE A 280 28.22 -3.73 1.45
C ILE A 280 27.97 -3.20 2.88
N PRO A 281 27.64 -1.91 3.04
CA PRO A 281 27.34 -1.35 4.36
C PRO A 281 26.04 -1.95 4.90
N LYS A 282 26.16 -2.89 5.85
CA LYS A 282 25.03 -3.47 6.60
C LYS A 282 24.57 -2.52 7.72
N GLN A 283 24.45 -1.23 7.42
CA GLN A 283 24.20 -0.20 8.43
C GLN A 283 22.87 -0.45 9.16
N HIS A 284 22.94 -0.55 10.48
CA HIS A 284 21.81 -0.88 11.34
C HIS A 284 20.93 0.33 11.75
N ASN A 285 21.36 1.57 11.49
CA ASN A 285 20.85 2.71 12.27
C ASN A 285 20.36 3.93 11.46
N GLN A 286 20.13 3.79 10.15
CA GLN A 286 19.58 4.88 9.33
C GLN A 286 18.08 4.77 9.06
N ILE A 287 17.31 4.14 9.96
CA ILE A 287 15.86 4.36 10.04
C ILE A 287 15.62 5.71 10.77
N TRP A 288 16.24 6.78 10.25
CA TRP A 288 16.01 8.15 10.72
C TRP A 288 14.73 8.76 10.14
N GLY A 289 14.04 8.03 9.26
CA GLY A 289 12.77 8.39 8.66
C GLY A 289 11.77 7.24 8.71
N TRP A 290 11.25 6.97 9.90
CA TRP A 290 9.86 6.56 10.06
C TRP A 290 9.41 5.24 9.37
N ALA A 291 9.91 4.10 9.85
CA ALA A 291 9.31 2.73 9.78
C ALA A 291 8.48 2.36 8.52
N GLY A 292 8.88 2.83 7.33
CA GLY A 292 8.23 2.51 6.06
C GLY A 292 6.83 3.07 5.86
N PHE A 293 6.38 3.99 6.73
CA PHE A 293 5.04 4.55 6.61
C PHE A 293 4.95 5.80 5.73
N GLY A 294 6.04 6.24 5.10
CA GLY A 294 6.06 7.38 4.17
C GLY A 294 5.03 7.34 3.03
N PHE A 295 4.34 6.20 2.85
CA PHE A 295 3.30 5.98 1.83
C PHE A 295 1.87 6.01 2.37
N VAL A 296 1.68 6.25 3.66
CA VAL A 296 0.36 6.59 4.22
C VAL A 296 0.20 8.10 4.36
N GLN A 297 1.05 8.90 3.71
CA GLN A 297 0.53 10.08 3.01
C GLN A 297 -0.15 9.58 1.73
N VAL A 298 -1.26 8.86 1.93
CA VAL A 298 -2.32 8.87 0.93
C VAL A 298 -2.55 10.35 0.71
N MET A 299 -2.27 10.83 -0.51
CA MET A 299 -2.90 12.07 -0.99
C MET A 299 -4.30 11.97 -0.44
N GLU A 300 -4.68 12.86 0.49
CA GLU A 300 -6.10 13.05 0.76
C GLU A 300 -6.64 13.29 -0.64
N ALA A 301 -7.18 12.23 -1.26
CA ALA A 301 -8.23 12.38 -2.21
C ALA A 301 -9.18 13.17 -1.34
N GLU A 302 -9.18 14.49 -1.54
CA GLU A 302 -10.25 15.34 -1.09
C GLU A 302 -11.45 14.45 -1.35
N ASP A 303 -12.14 14.08 -0.28
CA ASP A 303 -13.50 13.61 -0.40
C ASP A 303 -14.17 14.78 -1.11
N ALA A 304 -14.06 14.80 -2.44
CA ALA A 304 -14.89 15.50 -3.35
C ALA A 304 -16.18 14.78 -3.10
N VAL A 305 -16.84 15.29 -2.06
CA VAL A 305 -18.22 15.02 -1.73
C VAL A 305 -18.90 15.24 -3.06
N ALA A 306 -19.11 14.15 -3.79
CA ALA A 306 -20.16 14.11 -4.77
C ALA A 306 -21.39 14.31 -3.89
N GLU A 307 -21.76 15.58 -3.71
CA GLU A 307 -23.05 15.95 -3.16
C GLU A 307 -24.05 15.06 -3.89
N PRO A 308 -24.81 14.23 -3.17
CA PRO A 308 -25.78 13.40 -3.83
C PRO A 308 -26.69 14.35 -4.61
N ALA A 309 -26.84 14.10 -5.91
CA ALA A 309 -27.71 14.83 -6.84
C ALA A 309 -29.19 14.91 -6.40
N ALA A 310 -29.52 14.44 -5.20
CA ALA A 310 -30.81 14.55 -4.54
C ALA A 310 -31.20 16.00 -4.14
N GLN A 311 -30.28 16.97 -4.14
CA GLN A 311 -30.65 18.39 -3.95
C GLN A 311 -31.05 19.09 -5.25
N ALA A 312 -30.60 18.63 -6.42
CA ALA A 312 -31.01 19.19 -7.71
C ALA A 312 -32.49 18.91 -8.04
N ASP A 313 -33.02 17.75 -7.61
CA ASP A 313 -34.44 17.42 -7.81
C ASP A 313 -35.39 18.14 -6.82
N ALA A 314 -34.86 18.66 -5.71
CA ALA A 314 -35.65 19.44 -4.75
C ALA A 314 -35.82 20.90 -5.21
N GLU A 315 -34.78 21.51 -5.80
CA GLU A 315 -34.89 22.88 -6.34
C GLU A 315 -35.75 22.96 -7.61
N ILE A 316 -35.70 21.96 -8.50
CA ILE A 316 -36.55 21.92 -9.70
C ILE A 316 -38.05 21.79 -9.34
N LYS A 317 -38.39 21.18 -8.19
CA LYS A 317 -39.78 21.04 -7.74
C LYS A 317 -40.35 22.31 -7.09
N VAL A 318 -39.51 23.16 -6.50
CA VAL A 318 -39.95 24.44 -5.92
C VAL A 318 -40.21 25.46 -7.04
N GLU A 319 -39.37 25.51 -8.07
CA GLU A 319 -39.57 26.41 -9.21
C GLU A 319 -40.79 26.02 -10.08
N ALA A 320 -41.16 24.74 -10.12
CA ALA A 320 -42.35 24.27 -10.82
C ALA A 320 -43.68 24.55 -10.08
N GLN A 321 -43.65 24.70 -8.75
CA GLN A 321 -44.85 25.05 -7.97
C GLN A 321 -45.12 26.56 -7.90
N GLU A 322 -44.09 27.40 -8.04
CA GLU A 322 -44.27 28.86 -8.02
C GLU A 322 -44.88 29.41 -9.33
N LYS A 323 -44.78 28.69 -10.45
CA LYS A 323 -45.43 29.06 -11.73
C LYS A 323 -46.87 28.57 -11.89
N ALA A 324 -47.43 27.86 -10.92
CA ALA A 324 -48.79 27.31 -11.00
C ALA A 324 -49.83 28.08 -10.15
N ALA A 325 -49.54 29.30 -9.71
CA ALA A 325 -50.53 30.14 -9.05
C ALA A 325 -51.45 30.80 -10.09
N PRO A 326 -52.77 30.50 -10.11
CA PRO A 326 -53.70 31.11 -11.05
C PRO A 326 -53.96 32.57 -10.69
N GLU A 327 -53.73 33.43 -11.69
CA GLU A 327 -54.09 34.85 -11.74
C GLU A 327 -55.59 35.00 -11.44
N LYS A 328 -55.92 35.54 -10.26
CA LYS A 328 -57.30 35.89 -9.90
C LYS A 328 -57.77 37.00 -10.82
N LYS A 329 -58.74 36.69 -11.68
CA LYS A 329 -59.51 37.71 -12.41
C LYS A 329 -60.34 38.51 -11.41
N ASP A 330 -60.06 39.80 -11.35
CA ASP A 330 -60.92 40.80 -10.71
C ASP A 330 -62.24 40.89 -11.47
N GLU A 331 -63.32 40.40 -10.87
CA GLU A 331 -64.68 40.83 -11.18
C GLU A 331 -65.00 42.03 -10.30
N SER A 332 -65.05 43.22 -10.91
CA SER A 332 -65.59 44.43 -10.31
C SER A 332 -67.04 44.62 -10.77
N PRO A 333 -67.96 45.04 -9.87
CA PRO A 333 -69.39 45.20 -10.16
C PRO A 333 -69.73 46.37 -11.09
#